data_AF-A0A4E0RKX8-F1
#
_entry.id   AF-A0A4E0RKX8-F1
#
_cell.length_a   1.000
_cell.length_b   1.000
_cell.length_c   1.000
_cell.angle_alpha   90.00
_cell.angle_beta   90.00
_cell.angle_gamma   90.00
#
_symmetry.space_group_name_H-M   'P 1'
#
loop_
_entity.id
_entity.type
_entity.pdbx_description
1 polymer ?
#
loop_
_entity_poly.entity_id
_entity_poly.type
_entity_poly.pdbx_seq_one_letter_code
_entity_poly.pdbx_strand_id
1 'polypeptide(L)'
;MTRKIGMKLIFMGSQALADGFTLLGFETFSNATTETVESELSKLIKSKERALVFIEDSLTRQPGPSFLRARTEVAEIIITEIPPLNAPNNYHSSVEKLVARVLGPSVLDS
;
A
#
# COMPACT_ATOMS: atom_id res chain seq x y z
N MET A 1 28.48 -2.23 16.95
CA MET A 1 28.14 -2.08 15.51
C MET A 1 26.64 -1.84 15.43
N THR A 2 26.22 -0.57 15.48
CA THR A 2 24.80 -0.20 15.60
C THR A 2 24.14 -0.39 14.24
N ARG A 3 23.27 -1.39 14.09
CA ARG A 3 22.50 -1.60 12.87
C ARG A 3 21.67 -0.33 12.66
N LYS A 4 21.99 0.46 11.62
CA LYS A 4 21.17 1.61 11.21
C LYS A 4 19.81 1.03 10.87
N ILE A 5 18.83 1.17 11.77
CA ILE A 5 17.51 0.62 11.55
C ILE A 5 16.82 1.58 10.56
N GLY A 6 17.09 1.38 9.27
CA GLY A 6 16.40 2.06 8.17
C GLY A 6 15.01 1.47 8.00
N MET A 7 14.06 2.29 7.54
CA MET A 7 12.77 1.84 7.04
C MET A 7 12.82 1.93 5.52
N LYS A 8 12.35 0.90 4.82
CA LYS A 8 12.16 0.97 3.37
C LYS A 8 10.91 1.78 3.05
N LEU A 9 11.00 2.60 2.02
CA LEU A 9 9.88 3.34 1.46
C LEU A 9 9.62 2.77 0.07
N ILE A 10 8.50 2.07 -0.12
CA ILE A 10 8.20 1.36 -1.37
C ILE A 10 6.88 1.87 -1.95
N PHE A 11 6.85 2.08 -3.26
CA PHE A 11 5.62 2.32 -4.02
C PHE A 11 5.45 1.26 -5.11
N MET A 12 4.24 0.74 -5.26
CA MET A 12 3.85 -0.20 -6.32
C MET A 12 2.56 0.27 -7.01
N GLY A 13 2.62 0.53 -8.30
CA GLY A 13 1.45 1.03 -9.04
C GLY A 13 1.75 1.42 -10.47
N SER A 14 0.89 2.26 -11.05
CA SER A 14 1.05 2.82 -12.39
C SER A 14 2.32 3.67 -12.54
N GLN A 15 2.84 3.77 -13.77
CA GLN A 15 3.98 4.62 -14.10
C GLN A 15 3.80 6.07 -13.63
N ALA A 16 2.62 6.65 -13.88
CA ALA A 16 2.36 8.05 -13.58
C ALA A 16 2.49 8.38 -12.09
N LEU A 17 2.04 7.48 -11.20
CA LEU A 17 2.26 7.63 -9.75
C LEU A 17 3.72 7.34 -9.38
N ALA A 18 4.32 6.30 -9.96
CA ALA A 18 5.70 5.91 -9.66
C ALA A 18 6.70 7.04 -9.91
N ASP A 19 6.50 7.83 -10.98
CA ASP A 19 7.34 8.99 -11.28
C ASP A 19 7.33 10.00 -10.12
N GLY A 20 6.16 10.27 -9.53
CA GLY A 20 6.03 11.16 -8.38
C GLY A 20 6.69 10.60 -7.10
N PHE A 21 6.50 9.31 -6.80
CA PHE A 21 7.10 8.67 -5.64
C PHE A 21 8.63 8.56 -5.74
N THR A 22 9.17 8.41 -6.96
CA THR A 22 10.62 8.40 -7.20
C THR A 22 11.26 9.70 -6.74
N LEU A 23 10.62 10.85 -6.99
CA LEU A 23 11.10 12.17 -6.54
C LEU A 23 11.21 12.28 -5.02
N LEU A 24 10.46 11.47 -4.28
CA LEU A 24 10.43 11.43 -2.82
C LEU A 24 11.42 10.40 -2.23
N GLY A 25 12.19 9.72 -3.08
CA GLY A 25 13.19 8.73 -2.66
C GLY A 25 12.59 7.35 -2.33
N PHE A 26 11.40 7.04 -2.84
CA PHE A 26 10.83 5.70 -2.73
C PHE A 26 11.54 4.73 -3.70
N GLU A 27 11.67 3.48 -3.28
CA GLU A 27 11.89 2.36 -4.18
C GLU A 27 10.57 2.08 -4.93
N THR A 28 10.56 2.30 -6.24
CA THR A 28 9.32 2.26 -7.03
C THR A 28 9.28 1.09 -7.99
N PHE A 29 8.15 0.39 -8.01
CA PHE A 29 7.80 -0.61 -9.01
C PHE A 29 6.72 -0.01 -9.92
N SER A 30 7.14 0.50 -11.08
CA SER A 30 6.22 1.07 -12.07
C SER A 30 5.56 -0.02 -12.90
N ASN A 31 4.30 0.23 -13.29
CA ASN A 31 3.43 -0.75 -13.95
C ASN A 31 3.39 -2.09 -13.19
N ALA A 32 3.37 -2.01 -11.86
CA ALA A 32 3.33 -3.18 -11.01
C ALA A 32 2.07 -4.01 -11.26
N THR A 33 2.21 -5.33 -11.08
CA THR A 33 1.09 -6.28 -11.12
C THR A 33 0.83 -6.85 -9.72
N THR A 34 -0.27 -7.58 -9.56
CA THR A 34 -0.55 -8.31 -8.30
C THR A 34 0.57 -9.29 -7.95
N GLU A 35 1.21 -9.91 -8.94
CA GLU A 35 2.36 -10.80 -8.74
C GLU A 35 3.60 -10.04 -8.24
N THR A 36 3.78 -8.78 -8.67
CA THR A 36 4.83 -7.91 -8.15
C THR A 36 4.60 -7.64 -6.66
N VAL A 37 3.37 -7.26 -6.29
CA VAL A 37 3.00 -7.04 -4.88
C VAL A 37 3.28 -8.29 -4.03
N GLU A 38 2.86 -9.46 -4.50
CA GLU A 38 3.07 -10.72 -3.77
C GLU A 38 4.55 -11.07 -3.63
N SER A 39 5.34 -10.94 -4.69
CA SER A 39 6.79 -11.18 -4.66
C SER A 39 7.47 -10.28 -3.64
N GLU A 40 7.24 -8.97 -3.71
CA GLU A 40 7.97 -8.00 -2.89
C GLU A 40 7.56 -8.07 -1.42
N LEU A 41 6.27 -8.22 -1.13
CA LEU A 41 5.82 -8.44 0.25
C LEU A 41 6.36 -9.76 0.81
N SER A 42 6.40 -10.84 0.02
CA SER A 42 7.00 -12.12 0.45
C SER A 42 8.47 -11.96 0.83
N LYS A 43 9.23 -11.17 0.06
CA LYS A 43 10.64 -10.87 0.36
C LYS A 43 10.77 -10.10 1.67
N LEU A 44 10.02 -9.01 1.85
CA LEU A 44 10.04 -8.18 3.07
C LEU A 44 9.70 -8.98 4.33
N ILE A 45 8.68 -9.84 4.25
CA ILE A 45 8.27 -10.72 5.35
C ILE A 45 9.42 -11.68 5.71
N LYS A 46 10.04 -12.32 4.71
CA LYS A 46 11.13 -13.28 4.93
C LYS A 46 12.38 -12.63 5.50
N SER A 47 12.73 -11.43 5.03
CA SER A 47 13.89 -10.68 5.52
C SER A 47 13.64 -9.94 6.83
N LYS A 48 12.38 -9.91 7.32
CA LYS A 48 11.95 -9.15 8.50
C LYS A 48 12.34 -7.67 8.40
N GLU A 49 12.18 -7.12 7.21
CA GLU A 49 12.47 -5.72 6.95
C GLU A 49 11.31 -4.83 7.40
N ARG A 50 11.64 -3.64 7.92
CA ARG A 50 10.64 -2.62 8.23
C ARG A 50 10.37 -1.79 6.99
N ALA A 51 9.11 -1.69 6.59
CA ALA A 51 8.74 -1.02 5.35
C ALA A 51 7.43 -0.23 5.51
N LEU A 52 7.39 0.95 4.87
CA LEU A 52 6.16 1.64 4.52
C LEU A 52 5.93 1.42 3.02
N VAL A 53 4.82 0.77 2.69
CA VAL A 53 4.49 0.32 1.35
C VAL A 53 3.21 1.01 0.90
N PHE A 54 3.29 1.79 -0.17
CA PHE A 54 2.13 2.33 -0.86
C PHE A 54 1.80 1.45 -2.07
N ILE A 55 0.53 1.09 -2.23
CA ILE A 55 0.06 0.20 -3.29
C ILE A 55 -1.14 0.86 -3.96
N GLU A 56 -1.15 0.94 -5.29
CA GLU A 56 -2.33 1.40 -6.01
C GLU A 56 -3.52 0.45 -5.78
N ASP A 57 -4.72 0.99 -5.53
CA ASP A 57 -5.91 0.21 -5.13
C ASP A 57 -6.27 -0.93 -6.09
N SER A 58 -5.92 -0.76 -7.37
CA SER A 58 -6.24 -1.71 -8.43
C SER A 58 -5.53 -3.04 -8.21
N LEU A 59 -4.36 -3.02 -7.54
CA LEU A 59 -3.51 -4.18 -7.27
C LEU A 59 -3.96 -4.96 -6.03
N THR A 60 -4.83 -4.40 -5.18
CA THR A 60 -5.28 -5.02 -3.93
C THR A 60 -6.68 -5.60 -4.01
N ARG A 61 -7.37 -5.45 -5.15
CA ARG A 61 -8.76 -5.93 -5.36
C ARG A 61 -8.89 -7.45 -5.21
N GLN A 62 -7.86 -8.18 -5.61
CA GLN A 62 -7.75 -9.63 -5.41
C GLN A 62 -6.44 -9.90 -4.67
N PRO A 63 -6.43 -9.74 -3.33
CA PRO A 63 -5.20 -9.79 -2.56
C PRO A 63 -4.68 -11.22 -2.49
N GLY A 64 -3.39 -11.39 -2.71
CA GLY A 64 -2.72 -12.66 -2.51
C GLY A 64 -2.33 -12.91 -1.04
N PRO A 65 -1.74 -14.08 -0.75
CA PRO A 65 -1.45 -14.52 0.61
C PRO A 65 -0.43 -13.63 1.33
N SER A 66 0.59 -13.13 0.64
CA SER A 66 1.64 -12.30 1.23
C SER A 66 1.10 -10.94 1.61
N PHE A 67 0.24 -10.36 0.77
CA PHE A 67 -0.47 -9.13 1.08
C PHE A 67 -1.36 -9.27 2.31
N LEU A 68 -2.20 -10.31 2.36
CA LEU A 68 -3.08 -10.56 3.51
C LEU A 68 -2.27 -10.69 4.79
N ARG A 69 -1.20 -11.48 4.75
CA ARG A 69 -0.32 -11.72 5.88
C ARG A 69 0.40 -10.46 6.35
N ALA A 70 0.97 -9.68 5.44
CA ALA A 70 1.62 -8.41 5.78
C ALA A 70 0.64 -7.45 6.47
N ARG A 71 -0.62 -7.42 6.02
CA ARG A 71 -1.64 -6.54 6.57
C ARG A 71 -2.14 -6.92 7.96
N THR A 72 -2.13 -8.21 8.32
CA THR A 72 -2.75 -8.69 9.58
C THR A 72 -1.76 -9.18 10.62
N GLU A 73 -0.56 -9.62 10.22
CA GLU A 73 0.35 -10.37 11.11
C GLU A 73 1.72 -9.72 11.29
N VAL A 74 2.11 -8.75 10.45
CA VAL A 74 3.48 -8.23 10.40
C VAL A 74 3.51 -6.76 10.77
N ALA A 75 3.81 -6.48 12.04
CA ALA A 75 3.82 -5.12 12.58
C ALA A 75 4.91 -4.21 11.98
N GLU A 76 5.95 -4.80 11.40
CA GLU A 76 7.07 -4.11 10.75
C GLU A 76 6.72 -3.53 9.36
N ILE A 77 5.61 -3.97 8.75
CA ILE A 77 5.21 -3.58 7.40
C ILE A 77 3.89 -2.80 7.48
N ILE A 78 3.94 -1.51 7.16
CA ILE A 78 2.75 -0.66 7.05
C ILE A 78 2.37 -0.60 5.58
N ILE A 79 1.13 -0.99 5.26
CA ILE A 79 0.58 -0.94 3.91
C ILE A 79 -0.48 0.16 3.83
N THR A 80 -0.39 1.03 2.83
CA THR A 80 -1.40 2.04 2.51
C THR A 80 -1.81 1.93 1.05
N GLU A 81 -3.12 1.93 0.81
CA GLU A 81 -3.68 1.87 -0.54
C GLU A 81 -3.88 3.29 -1.09
N ILE A 82 -3.50 3.52 -2.34
CA ILE A 82 -3.55 4.83 -3.02
C ILE A 82 -4.48 4.72 -4.25
N PRO A 83 -5.42 5.66 -4.44
CA PRO A 83 -6.27 5.66 -5.63
C PRO A 83 -5.46 6.02 -6.89
N PRO A 84 -5.89 5.57 -8.08
CA PRO A 84 -5.25 5.96 -9.32
C PRO A 84 -5.44 7.46 -9.63
N LEU A 85 -4.46 8.05 -10.32
CA LEU A 85 -4.48 9.50 -10.66
C LEU A 85 -5.65 9.93 -11.55
N ASN A 86 -6.21 9.03 -12.36
CA ASN A 86 -7.31 9.33 -13.28
C ASN A 86 -8.70 9.16 -12.65
N ALA A 87 -8.78 8.72 -11.38
CA ALA A 87 -10.03 8.62 -10.63
C ALA A 87 -9.84 9.01 -9.15
N PRO A 88 -9.33 10.22 -8.85
CA PRO A 88 -9.03 10.63 -7.48
C PRO A 88 -10.29 10.70 -6.59
N ASN A 89 -11.47 10.91 -7.17
CA ASN A 89 -12.75 11.01 -6.46
C ASN A 89 -13.40 9.64 -6.12
N ASN A 90 -12.81 8.51 -6.53
CA ASN A 90 -13.33 7.17 -6.22
C ASN A 90 -12.63 6.50 -5.02
N TYR A 91 -11.86 7.27 -4.25
CA TYR A 91 -11.25 6.77 -3.03
C TYR A 91 -12.33 6.49 -1.98
N HIS A 92 -12.51 5.21 -1.64
CA HIS A 92 -13.35 4.78 -0.53
C HIS A 92 -12.50 4.05 0.49
N SER A 93 -11.89 4.80 1.40
CA SER A 93 -11.02 4.23 2.42
C SER A 93 -11.73 3.16 3.25
N SER A 94 -10.97 2.22 3.79
CA SER A 94 -11.49 1.27 4.80
C SER A 94 -12.05 2.00 6.03
N VAL A 95 -11.51 3.19 6.33
CA VAL A 95 -11.99 4.09 7.37
C VAL A 95 -13.36 4.66 7.02
N GLU A 96 -13.60 5.17 5.81
CA GLU A 96 -14.93 5.64 5.36
C GLU A 96 -15.97 4.52 5.43
N LYS A 97 -15.62 3.31 5.00
CA LYS A 97 -16.51 2.14 5.10
C LYS A 97 -16.86 1.80 6.54
N LEU A 98 -15.91 1.97 7.47
CA LEU A 98 -16.14 1.77 8.90
C LEU A 98 -16.99 2.90 9.48
N VAL A 99 -16.69 4.16 9.12
CA VAL A 99 -17.44 5.35 9.54
C VAL A 99 -18.89 5.25 9.08
N ALA A 100 -19.16 4.91 7.82
CA ALA A 100 -20.52 4.69 7.34
C ALA A 100 -21.23 3.54 8.07
N ARG A 101 -20.50 2.48 8.43
CA ARG A 101 -21.06 1.34 9.17
C ARG A 101 -21.43 1.70 10.62
N VAL A 102 -20.64 2.55 11.27
CA VAL A 102 -20.78 2.88 12.70
C VAL A 102 -21.66 4.11 12.92
N LEU A 103 -21.56 5.11 12.04
CA LEU A 103 -22.18 6.42 12.18
C LEU A 103 -23.26 6.71 11.13
N GLY A 104 -23.43 5.82 10.16
CA GLY A 104 -24.36 5.98 9.04
C GLY A 104 -23.74 6.69 7.83
N PRO A 105 -24.26 6.44 6.61
CA PRO A 105 -23.66 6.93 5.36
C PRO A 105 -23.72 8.45 5.21
N SER A 106 -24.65 9.13 5.89
CA SER A 106 -24.85 10.59 5.84
C SER A 106 -23.68 11.41 6.41
N VAL A 107 -22.70 10.78 7.05
CA VAL A 107 -21.50 11.45 7.60
C VAL A 107 -20.40 11.61 6.54
N LEU A 108 -20.47 10.89 5.42
CA LEU A 108 -19.43 10.93 4.39
C LEU A 108 -19.64 12.03 3.33
N ASP A 109 -20.78 12.74 3.34
CA ASP A 109 -21.14 13.76 2.35
C ASP A 109 -20.59 15.18 2.66
N SER A 110 -19.46 15.28 3.37
CA SER A 110 -18.89 16.57 3.83
C SER A 110 -17.88 17.18 2.86
#